data_AF-A0AB74UNA2-F1
#
_entry.id   AF-A0AB74UNA2-F1
#
_cell.length_a   1.000
_cell.length_b   1.000
_cell.length_c   1.000
_cell.angle_alpha   90.00
_cell.angle_beta   90.00
_cell.angle_gamma   90.00
#
_symmetry.space_group_name_H-M   'P 1'
#
loop_
_entity.id
_entity.type
_entity.pdbx_description
1 polymer ?
#
loop_
_entity_poly.entity_id
_entity_poly.type
_entity_poly.pdbx_seq_one_letter_code
_entity_poly.pdbx_strand_id
1 'polypeptide(L)'
;MTDRYARQIALPDVGPTGQARLAAARVLVIGAGGLGCPVLHYLAAAGIGRLIVVDPDRVEESNLHRQPLYTMADIGARKVEAAHAALLRLNPTIAVEARPQRLTPGNAAALVATADIVVDAADSLAATYVLSDACLQQHTPLISASAVGLAGYVGGFCAGAPSYRAVFPEMPARAPSCSSAGVLGSVVGLLGSLQAQFVLQWLLGIEPSPLGRLTSFDASRLAFGGFDFHHAGEPAGEVLRFIDVDEVTPRDVVIDLRSLDEAPTSPLANALRFTPERLAAFAAEHPPTDRRVVLCCQSGLRAWRAARQLQSRGYRQLALVTLAGLPS
;
A
#
# COMPACT_ATOMS: atom_id res chain seq x y z
N MET A 1 24.97 9.81 30.43
CA MET A 1 23.96 9.28 29.49
C MET A 1 24.05 10.10 28.23
N THR A 2 24.38 9.47 27.11
CA THR A 2 24.32 10.13 25.80
C THR A 2 22.85 10.33 25.42
N ASP A 3 22.47 11.56 25.11
CA ASP A 3 21.16 11.82 24.51
C ASP A 3 21.16 11.25 23.08
N ARG A 4 20.41 10.16 22.87
CA ARG A 4 20.29 9.42 21.60
C ARG A 4 20.00 10.36 20.44
N TYR A 5 19.20 11.40 20.67
CA TYR A 5 18.72 12.30 19.64
C TYR A 5 19.51 13.61 19.57
N ALA A 6 20.59 13.79 20.33
CA ALA A 6 21.34 15.05 20.40
C ALA A 6 21.71 15.62 19.01
N ARG A 7 22.15 14.77 18.08
CA ARG A 7 22.50 15.18 16.71
C ARG A 7 21.29 15.57 15.86
N GLN A 8 20.15 14.93 16.10
CA GLN A 8 18.89 15.23 15.42
C GLN A 8 18.29 16.52 15.98
N ILE A 9 18.29 16.70 17.31
CA ILE A 9 17.85 17.92 18.02
C ILE A 9 18.68 19.14 17.63
N ALA A 10 19.97 18.96 17.30
CA ALA A 10 20.82 20.07 16.86
C ALA A 10 20.40 20.69 15.51
N LEU A 11 19.56 20.01 14.72
CA LEU A 11 19.02 20.58 13.49
C LEU A 11 17.96 21.64 13.81
N PRO A 12 18.05 22.86 13.25
CA PRO A 12 17.07 23.92 13.50
C PRO A 12 15.63 23.52 13.20
N ASP A 13 15.43 22.74 12.13
CA ASP A 13 14.12 22.25 11.70
C ASP A 13 13.53 21.17 12.62
N VAL A 14 14.35 20.60 13.51
CA VAL A 14 13.90 19.63 14.51
C VAL A 14 13.83 20.29 15.89
N GLY A 15 14.97 20.66 16.46
CA GLY A 15 15.04 21.16 17.83
C GLY A 15 14.44 20.21 18.88
N PRO A 16 14.38 20.63 20.15
CA PRO A 16 13.72 19.86 21.20
C PRO A 16 12.22 19.65 20.93
N THR A 17 11.55 20.68 20.39
CA THR A 17 10.11 20.66 20.09
C THR A 17 9.75 19.66 18.98
N GLY A 18 10.52 19.62 17.89
CA GLY A 18 10.30 18.65 16.82
C GLY A 18 10.56 17.23 17.29
N GLN A 19 11.61 17.00 18.09
CA GLN A 19 11.84 15.67 18.68
C GLN A 19 10.68 15.24 19.59
N ALA A 20 10.14 16.14 20.42
CA ALA A 20 8.98 15.85 21.25
C ALA A 20 7.74 15.53 20.40
N ARG A 21 7.57 16.20 19.27
CA ARG A 21 6.50 15.91 18.31
C ARG A 21 6.65 14.53 17.68
N LEU A 22 7.87 14.15 17.25
CA LEU A 22 8.15 12.79 16.75
C LEU A 22 7.84 11.74 17.82
N ALA A 23 8.24 11.98 19.08
CA ALA A 23 7.98 11.08 20.20
C ALA A 23 6.48 10.94 20.55
N ALA A 24 5.64 11.90 20.17
CA ALA A 24 4.19 11.84 20.35
C ALA A 24 3.46 11.19 19.15
N ALA A 25 4.11 11.13 17.99
CA ALA A 25 3.50 10.72 16.74
C ALA A 25 3.22 9.21 16.66
N ARG A 26 2.16 8.87 15.91
CA ARG A 26 1.71 7.51 15.60
C ARG A 26 1.72 7.32 14.09
N VAL A 27 2.49 6.34 13.63
CA VAL A 27 2.61 6.04 12.20
C VAL A 27 2.11 4.63 11.92
N LEU A 28 1.13 4.52 11.02
CA LEU A 28 0.67 3.24 10.49
C LEU A 28 1.51 2.89 9.25
N VAL A 29 2.13 1.72 9.24
CA VAL A 29 2.90 1.21 8.10
C VAL A 29 2.25 -0.07 7.60
N ILE A 30 1.72 -0.02 6.37
CA ILE A 30 1.19 -1.20 5.67
C ILE A 30 2.33 -1.79 4.84
N GLY A 31 2.74 -3.01 5.18
CA GLY A 31 3.87 -3.69 4.55
C GLY A 31 5.16 -3.54 5.35
N ALA A 32 5.72 -4.68 5.75
CA ALA A 32 7.02 -4.81 6.39
C ALA A 32 8.03 -5.49 5.44
N GLY A 33 7.81 -5.34 4.13
CA GLY A 33 8.64 -5.88 3.07
C GLY A 33 9.82 -4.97 2.73
N GLY A 34 10.21 -4.97 1.44
CA GLY A 34 11.43 -4.26 1.02
C GLY A 34 11.39 -2.75 1.26
N LEU A 35 10.26 -2.09 0.92
CA LEU A 35 10.07 -0.66 1.21
C LEU A 35 9.83 -0.41 2.70
N GLY A 36 9.10 -1.30 3.36
CA GLY A 36 8.75 -1.17 4.79
C GLY A 36 9.95 -1.27 5.71
N CYS A 37 10.94 -2.13 5.42
CA CYS A 37 12.14 -2.31 6.23
C CYS A 37 12.90 -0.99 6.51
N PRO A 38 13.34 -0.21 5.50
CA PRO A 38 13.99 1.07 5.73
C PRO A 38 13.04 2.12 6.33
N VAL A 39 11.74 2.13 5.97
CA VAL A 39 10.74 3.02 6.61
C VAL A 39 10.74 2.80 8.12
N LEU A 40 10.49 1.56 8.53
CA LEU A 40 10.43 1.17 9.94
C LEU A 40 11.74 1.47 10.66
N HIS A 41 12.87 1.13 10.04
CA HIS A 41 14.19 1.35 10.63
C HIS A 41 14.46 2.83 10.90
N TYR A 42 14.29 3.70 9.90
CA TYR A 42 14.57 5.13 10.04
C TYR A 42 13.56 5.85 10.92
N LEU A 43 12.27 5.50 10.87
CA LEU A 43 11.27 6.08 11.76
C LEU A 43 11.50 5.67 13.23
N ALA A 44 11.86 4.41 13.48
CA ALA A 44 12.24 3.96 14.82
C ALA A 44 13.51 4.68 15.31
N ALA A 45 14.54 4.80 14.46
CA ALA A 45 15.77 5.50 14.78
C ALA A 45 15.55 6.99 15.07
N ALA A 46 14.63 7.64 14.34
CA ALA A 46 14.26 9.04 14.54
C ALA A 46 13.43 9.28 15.81
N GLY A 47 12.94 8.22 16.46
CA GLY A 47 12.20 8.30 17.72
C GLY A 47 10.71 8.56 17.55
N ILE A 48 10.10 8.04 16.48
CA ILE A 48 8.63 8.01 16.37
C ILE A 48 8.04 7.25 17.56
N GLY A 49 7.12 7.89 18.29
CA GLY A 49 6.57 7.36 19.53
C GLY A 49 5.88 6.00 19.39
N ARG A 50 5.09 5.83 18.32
CA ARG A 50 4.38 4.58 18.05
C ARG A 50 4.42 4.21 16.58
N LEU A 51 4.87 2.99 16.28
CA LEU A 51 4.80 2.37 14.96
C LEU A 51 3.78 1.23 14.98
N ILE A 52 2.74 1.31 14.15
CA ILE A 52 1.76 0.24 13.96
C ILE A 52 2.07 -0.44 12.64
N VAL A 53 2.47 -1.70 12.68
CA VAL A 53 2.98 -2.45 11.52
C VAL A 53 1.98 -3.52 11.13
N VAL A 54 1.45 -3.44 9.92
CA VAL A 54 0.49 -4.39 9.36
C VAL A 54 1.13 -5.13 8.19
N ASP A 55 1.32 -6.44 8.34
CA ASP A 55 1.81 -7.30 7.27
C ASP A 55 1.35 -8.74 7.55
N PRO A 56 0.74 -9.43 6.58
CA PRO A 56 0.26 -10.80 6.78
C PRO A 56 1.34 -11.88 6.61
N ASP A 57 2.49 -11.53 6.06
CA ASP A 57 3.46 -12.51 5.57
C ASP A 57 4.46 -12.96 6.65
N ARG A 58 5.23 -13.99 6.28
CA ARG A 58 6.38 -14.49 7.03
C ARG A 58 7.68 -14.11 6.33
N VAL A 59 8.77 -14.11 7.08
CA VAL A 59 10.11 -13.91 6.53
C VAL A 59 10.50 -15.14 5.71
N GLU A 60 11.00 -14.90 4.50
CA GLU A 60 11.49 -15.92 3.58
C GLU A 60 12.92 -15.60 3.15
N GLU A 61 13.73 -16.63 2.87
CA GLU A 61 15.11 -16.43 2.41
C GLU A 61 15.19 -15.60 1.12
N SER A 62 14.26 -15.87 0.18
CA SER A 62 14.11 -15.15 -1.10
C SER A 62 13.87 -13.64 -0.94
N ASN A 63 13.52 -13.20 0.27
CA ASN A 63 13.17 -11.82 0.58
C ASN A 63 14.36 -11.05 1.20
N LEU A 64 15.34 -11.75 1.79
CA LEU A 64 16.40 -11.14 2.61
C LEU A 64 17.30 -10.18 1.81
N HIS A 65 17.50 -10.41 0.51
CA HIS A 65 18.33 -9.54 -0.34
C HIS A 65 17.83 -8.08 -0.45
N ARG A 66 16.57 -7.82 -0.08
CA ARG A 66 15.93 -6.49 -0.11
C ARG A 66 15.22 -6.13 1.18
N GLN A 67 15.28 -6.97 2.22
CA GLN A 67 14.59 -6.78 3.51
C GLN A 67 15.60 -6.82 4.66
N PRO A 68 16.51 -5.83 4.77
CA PRO A 68 17.65 -5.88 5.69
C PRO A 68 17.28 -5.72 7.17
N LEU A 69 15.98 -5.58 7.50
CA LEU A 69 15.51 -5.62 8.88
C LEU A 69 15.55 -7.05 9.45
N TYR A 70 15.52 -8.06 8.59
CA TYR A 70 15.48 -9.49 8.93
C TYR A 70 16.81 -10.18 8.64
N THR A 71 17.00 -11.33 9.28
CA THR A 71 18.19 -12.16 9.17
C THR A 71 17.81 -13.61 8.85
N MET A 72 18.81 -14.46 8.60
CA MET A 72 18.60 -15.91 8.44
C MET A 72 17.88 -16.56 9.63
N ALA A 73 18.07 -16.01 10.84
CA ALA A 73 17.44 -16.52 12.05
C ALA A 73 15.94 -16.22 12.14
N ASP A 74 15.44 -15.27 11.34
CA ASP A 74 14.05 -14.84 11.37
C ASP A 74 13.17 -15.62 10.36
N ILE A 75 13.75 -16.49 9.53
CA ILE A 75 13.00 -17.25 8.50
C ILE A 75 11.84 -18.03 9.14
N GLY A 76 10.65 -17.87 8.57
CA GLY A 76 9.41 -18.48 9.05
C GLY A 76 8.68 -17.69 10.14
N ALA A 77 9.33 -16.74 10.82
CA ALA A 77 8.65 -15.82 11.73
C ALA A 77 7.71 -14.88 10.97
N ARG A 78 6.64 -14.41 11.62
CA ARG A 78 5.80 -13.37 10.99
C ARG A 78 6.62 -12.09 10.85
N LYS A 79 6.54 -11.43 9.69
CA LYS A 79 7.33 -10.21 9.42
C LYS A 79 7.11 -9.14 10.48
N VAL A 80 5.86 -8.91 10.90
CA VAL A 80 5.54 -7.92 11.94
C VAL A 80 6.14 -8.23 13.31
N GLU A 81 6.25 -9.51 13.68
CA GLU A 81 6.83 -9.94 14.96
C GLU A 81 8.36 -9.80 14.93
N ALA A 82 9.00 -10.21 13.82
CA ALA A 82 10.43 -10.03 13.60
C ALA A 82 10.81 -8.54 13.54
N ALA A 83 10.00 -7.72 12.87
CA ALA A 83 10.16 -6.27 12.81
C ALA A 83 10.04 -5.66 14.21
N HIS A 84 9.02 -6.02 14.99
CA HIS A 84 8.89 -5.58 16.37
C HIS A 84 10.15 -5.86 17.20
N ALA A 85 10.66 -7.09 17.17
CA ALA A 85 11.89 -7.44 17.88
C ALA A 85 13.11 -6.64 17.39
N ALA A 86 13.26 -6.47 16.08
CA ALA A 86 14.38 -5.71 15.50
C ALA A 86 14.35 -4.23 15.88
N LEU A 87 13.17 -3.59 15.84
CA LEU A 87 13.01 -2.17 16.13
C LEU A 87 13.21 -1.87 17.62
N LEU A 88 12.75 -2.74 18.54
CA LEU A 88 12.99 -2.54 19.97
C LEU A 88 14.45 -2.79 20.38
N ARG A 89 15.19 -3.66 19.65
CA ARG A 89 16.65 -3.76 19.80
C ARG A 89 17.34 -2.46 19.38
N LEU A 90 16.87 -1.83 18.30
CA LEU A 90 17.39 -0.56 17.81
C LEU A 90 17.07 0.59 18.78
N ASN A 91 15.81 0.71 19.17
CA ASN A 91 15.31 1.80 20.00
C ASN A 91 14.25 1.28 20.99
N PRO A 92 14.62 1.02 22.26
CA PRO A 92 13.69 0.48 23.24
C PRO A 92 12.72 1.54 23.82
N THR A 93 12.83 2.81 23.44
CA THR A 93 11.97 3.88 24.01
C THR A 93 10.70 4.12 23.21
N ILE A 94 10.51 3.46 22.07
CA ILE A 94 9.32 3.58 21.22
C ILE A 94 8.35 2.44 21.50
N ALA A 95 7.08 2.61 21.13
CA ALA A 95 6.11 1.54 21.06
C ALA A 95 6.04 0.97 19.64
N VAL A 96 6.07 -0.35 19.50
CA VAL A 96 5.83 -1.03 18.22
C VAL A 96 4.64 -1.97 18.39
N GLU A 97 3.68 -1.90 17.48
CA GLU A 97 2.48 -2.73 17.48
C GLU A 97 2.49 -3.62 16.25
N ALA A 98 2.61 -4.94 16.46
CA ALA A 98 2.64 -5.93 15.41
C ALA A 98 1.23 -6.45 15.12
N ARG A 99 0.73 -6.24 13.89
CA ARG A 99 -0.59 -6.72 13.45
C ARG A 99 -0.43 -7.71 12.29
N PRO A 100 -0.42 -9.02 12.57
CA PRO A 100 -0.22 -10.05 11.55
C PRO A 100 -1.50 -10.31 10.75
N GLN A 101 -2.00 -9.27 10.07
CA GLN A 101 -3.23 -9.28 9.32
C GLN A 101 -3.05 -8.60 7.96
N ARG A 102 -3.94 -8.92 7.03
CA ARG A 102 -3.99 -8.28 5.71
C ARG A 102 -4.80 -6.99 5.80
N LEU A 103 -4.38 -5.95 5.07
CA LEU A 103 -5.24 -4.79 4.79
C LEU A 103 -6.38 -5.21 3.86
N THR A 104 -7.61 -4.96 4.27
CA THR A 104 -8.81 -5.19 3.47
C THR A 104 -9.69 -3.94 3.45
N PRO A 105 -10.60 -3.79 2.48
CA PRO A 105 -11.57 -2.69 2.51
C PRO A 105 -12.36 -2.62 3.83
N GLY A 106 -12.72 -3.77 4.41
CA GLY A 106 -13.47 -3.84 5.67
C GLY A 106 -12.71 -3.37 6.91
N ASN A 107 -11.37 -3.42 6.90
CA ASN A 107 -10.55 -2.99 8.05
C ASN A 107 -9.75 -1.70 7.83
N ALA A 108 -9.66 -1.20 6.60
CA ALA A 108 -8.84 -0.03 6.25
C ALA A 108 -9.21 1.20 7.07
N ALA A 109 -10.50 1.52 7.19
CA ALA A 109 -10.97 2.68 7.94
C ALA A 109 -10.57 2.61 9.43
N ALA A 110 -10.73 1.44 10.06
CA ALA A 110 -10.36 1.27 11.45
C ALA A 110 -8.84 1.36 11.67
N LEU A 111 -8.03 0.90 10.70
CA LEU A 111 -6.58 1.02 10.75
C LEU A 111 -6.13 2.48 10.62
N VAL A 112 -6.61 3.20 9.60
CA VAL A 112 -6.23 4.60 9.34
C VAL A 112 -6.53 5.48 10.55
N ALA A 113 -7.67 5.28 11.22
CA ALA A 113 -8.07 6.06 12.40
C ALA A 113 -7.13 5.94 13.61
N THR A 114 -6.17 5.01 13.61
CA THR A 114 -5.24 4.81 14.72
C THR A 114 -3.96 5.66 14.65
N ALA A 115 -3.72 6.33 13.52
CA ALA A 115 -2.45 6.98 13.23
C ALA A 115 -2.64 8.44 12.78
N ASP A 116 -1.58 9.24 13.00
CA ASP A 116 -1.53 10.63 12.54
C ASP A 116 -1.16 10.70 11.06
N ILE A 117 -0.44 9.69 10.56
CA ILE A 117 0.03 9.55 9.18
C ILE A 117 0.16 8.07 8.81
N VAL A 118 -0.14 7.76 7.56
CA VAL A 118 -0.13 6.41 7.02
C VAL A 118 0.95 6.26 5.95
N VAL A 119 1.64 5.12 5.94
CA VAL A 119 2.63 4.74 4.95
C VAL A 119 2.17 3.49 4.21
N ASP A 120 2.02 3.61 2.90
CA ASP A 120 1.85 2.50 1.97
C ASP A 120 3.22 1.99 1.50
N ALA A 121 3.69 0.92 2.14
CA ALA A 121 4.87 0.17 1.75
C ALA A 121 4.49 -1.25 1.28
N ALA A 122 3.23 -1.46 0.87
CA ALA A 122 2.74 -2.72 0.37
C ALA A 122 3.25 -2.98 -1.06
N ASP A 123 3.27 -4.25 -1.46
CA ASP A 123 3.59 -4.66 -2.84
C ASP A 123 2.34 -4.94 -3.68
N SER A 124 1.18 -4.44 -3.22
CA SER A 124 -0.13 -4.66 -3.84
C SER A 124 -0.78 -3.34 -4.24
N LEU A 125 -1.00 -3.17 -5.54
CA LEU A 125 -1.77 -2.01 -6.03
C LEU A 125 -3.17 -1.96 -5.41
N ALA A 126 -3.83 -3.11 -5.21
CA ALA A 126 -5.16 -3.11 -4.58
C ALA A 126 -5.09 -2.53 -3.15
N ALA A 127 -4.04 -2.85 -2.39
CA ALA A 127 -3.82 -2.26 -1.07
C ALA A 127 -3.59 -0.75 -1.17
N THR A 128 -2.78 -0.27 -2.11
CA THR A 128 -2.55 1.16 -2.35
C THR A 128 -3.85 1.93 -2.60
N TYR A 129 -4.71 1.42 -3.50
CA TYR A 129 -5.99 2.08 -3.81
C TYR A 129 -6.97 2.03 -2.63
N VAL A 130 -7.06 0.90 -1.92
CA VAL A 130 -7.89 0.78 -0.70
C VAL A 130 -7.43 1.77 0.37
N LEU A 131 -6.12 1.87 0.60
CA LEU A 131 -5.55 2.74 1.61
C LEU A 131 -5.73 4.21 1.23
N SER A 132 -5.52 4.58 -0.03
CA SER A 132 -5.76 5.94 -0.51
C SER A 132 -7.23 6.33 -0.40
N ASP A 133 -8.17 5.44 -0.73
CA ASP A 133 -9.59 5.73 -0.62
C ASP A 133 -9.98 5.96 0.86
N ALA A 134 -9.45 5.15 1.79
CA ALA A 134 -9.69 5.31 3.22
C ALA A 134 -9.05 6.60 3.80
N CYS A 135 -7.80 6.89 3.45
CA CYS A 135 -7.10 8.11 3.88
C CYS A 135 -7.75 9.38 3.36
N LEU A 136 -8.24 9.38 2.11
CA LEU A 136 -8.97 10.52 1.54
C LEU A 136 -10.26 10.79 2.33
N GLN A 137 -11.03 9.74 2.64
CA GLN A 137 -12.27 9.85 3.39
C GLN A 137 -12.08 10.34 4.83
N GLN A 138 -10.96 9.96 5.48
CA GLN A 138 -10.66 10.33 6.86
C GLN A 138 -9.82 11.61 6.99
N HIS A 139 -9.43 12.22 5.87
CA HIS A 139 -8.49 13.34 5.85
C HIS A 139 -7.15 13.04 6.55
N THR A 140 -6.68 11.80 6.44
CA THR A 140 -5.40 11.35 7.01
C THR A 140 -4.30 11.40 5.92
N PRO A 141 -3.10 11.93 6.21
CA PRO A 141 -2.01 11.95 5.24
C PRO A 141 -1.57 10.54 4.86
N LEU A 142 -1.27 10.35 3.59
CA LEU A 142 -0.77 9.10 3.03
C LEU A 142 0.55 9.34 2.31
N ILE A 143 1.60 8.62 2.71
CA ILE A 143 2.85 8.51 1.95
C ILE A 143 2.83 7.15 1.25
N SER A 144 2.90 7.14 -0.07
CA SER A 144 2.92 5.90 -0.86
C SER A 144 4.12 5.87 -1.78
N ALA A 145 4.64 4.67 -2.04
CA ALA A 145 5.74 4.46 -2.95
C ALA A 145 5.59 3.19 -3.77
N SER A 146 6.31 3.16 -4.88
CA SER A 146 6.41 2.00 -5.74
C SER A 146 7.82 1.85 -6.27
N ALA A 147 8.27 0.61 -6.44
CA ALA A 147 9.59 0.29 -6.99
C ALA A 147 9.49 -0.93 -7.89
N VAL A 148 9.99 -0.84 -9.13
CA VAL A 148 10.04 -1.94 -10.09
C VAL A 148 11.35 -1.87 -10.88
N GLY A 149 12.09 -2.98 -10.93
CA GLY A 149 13.39 -3.04 -11.61
C GLY A 149 14.40 -2.05 -11.01
N LEU A 150 14.70 -1.00 -11.77
CA LEU A 150 15.67 0.04 -11.44
C LEU A 150 15.04 1.43 -11.19
N ALA A 151 13.71 1.51 -11.14
CA ALA A 151 13.02 2.79 -11.00
C ALA A 151 11.88 2.71 -9.99
N GLY A 152 11.48 3.88 -9.49
CA GLY A 152 10.33 4.01 -8.62
C GLY A 152 10.06 5.44 -8.21
N TYR A 153 9.13 5.61 -7.29
CA TYR A 153 8.75 6.93 -6.77
C TYR A 153 8.26 6.85 -5.33
N VAL A 154 8.18 8.03 -4.71
CA VAL A 154 7.53 8.30 -3.43
C VAL A 154 6.62 9.51 -3.62
N GLY A 155 5.41 9.48 -3.11
CA GLY A 155 4.50 10.62 -3.13
C GLY A 155 3.73 10.81 -1.83
N GLY A 156 3.35 12.06 -1.55
CA GLY A 156 2.49 12.44 -0.43
C GLY A 156 1.10 12.83 -0.92
N PHE A 157 0.07 12.25 -0.32
CA PHE A 157 -1.32 12.32 -0.77
C PHE A 157 -2.28 12.57 0.40
N CYS A 158 -3.52 12.92 0.08
CA CYS A 158 -4.61 13.13 1.05
C CYS A 158 -4.32 14.28 2.05
N ALA A 159 -5.20 14.47 3.04
CA ALA A 159 -5.07 15.51 4.08
C ALA A 159 -4.73 16.92 3.54
N GLY A 160 -5.58 17.43 2.64
CA GLY A 160 -5.39 18.73 1.99
C GLY A 160 -4.64 18.67 0.65
N ALA A 161 -4.08 17.51 0.30
CA ALA A 161 -3.61 17.19 -1.05
C ALA A 161 -4.52 16.18 -1.75
N PRO A 162 -4.47 16.09 -3.10
CA PRO A 162 -5.22 15.09 -3.84
C PRO A 162 -4.82 13.65 -3.47
N SER A 163 -5.74 12.72 -3.71
CA SER A 163 -5.58 11.30 -3.47
C SER A 163 -4.60 10.67 -4.46
N TYR A 164 -4.22 9.42 -4.21
CA TYR A 164 -3.41 8.64 -5.15
C TYR A 164 -4.07 8.57 -6.54
N ARG A 165 -5.41 8.59 -6.61
CA ARG A 165 -6.17 8.52 -7.86
C ARG A 165 -6.09 9.80 -8.70
N ALA A 166 -5.79 10.95 -8.11
CA ALA A 166 -5.57 12.18 -8.86
C ALA A 166 -4.33 12.10 -9.76
N VAL A 167 -3.34 11.30 -9.35
CA VAL A 167 -2.11 11.05 -10.12
C VAL A 167 -2.23 9.77 -10.96
N PHE A 168 -2.80 8.72 -10.36
CA PHE A 168 -2.99 7.42 -10.99
C PHE A 168 -4.48 7.05 -10.96
N PRO A 169 -5.30 7.61 -11.86
CA PRO A 169 -6.76 7.38 -11.84
C PRO A 169 -7.14 5.92 -12.14
N GLU A 170 -6.27 5.23 -12.88
CA GLU A 170 -6.47 3.88 -13.37
C GLU A 170 -5.30 2.98 -12.96
N MET A 171 -5.59 1.73 -12.58
CA MET A 171 -4.51 0.75 -12.38
C MET A 171 -3.80 0.54 -13.72
N PRO A 172 -2.47 0.46 -13.73
CA PRO A 172 -1.72 0.24 -14.96
C PRO A 172 -2.15 -1.05 -15.68
N ALA A 173 -2.41 -0.95 -16.98
CA ALA A 173 -2.80 -2.09 -17.81
C ALA A 173 -1.76 -3.21 -17.80
N ARG A 174 -0.48 -2.90 -17.57
CA ARG A 174 0.61 -3.84 -17.31
C ARG A 174 1.40 -3.35 -16.09
N ALA A 175 1.20 -3.99 -14.95
CA ALA A 175 2.10 -3.88 -13.81
C ALA A 175 2.87 -5.19 -13.68
N PRO A 176 4.17 -5.22 -13.97
CA PRO A 176 5.00 -6.29 -13.46
C PRO A 176 4.98 -6.22 -11.93
N SER A 177 4.81 -7.36 -11.27
CA SER A 177 5.12 -7.43 -9.84
C SER A 177 6.63 -7.43 -9.63
N CYS A 178 7.10 -7.01 -8.45
CA CYS A 178 8.50 -7.17 -8.05
C CYS A 178 8.99 -8.62 -8.20
N SER A 179 8.10 -9.60 -8.00
CA SER A 179 8.42 -11.03 -8.16
C SER A 179 8.61 -11.44 -9.62
N SER A 180 7.95 -10.77 -10.58
CA SER A 180 8.00 -11.12 -12.00
C SER A 180 8.99 -10.27 -12.81
N ALA A 181 9.23 -9.02 -12.43
CA ALA A 181 10.20 -8.14 -13.08
C ALA A 181 11.55 -8.07 -12.35
N GLY A 182 11.62 -8.57 -11.12
CA GLY A 182 12.75 -8.34 -10.23
C GLY A 182 12.80 -6.90 -9.72
N VAL A 183 13.58 -6.70 -8.65
CA VAL A 183 13.86 -5.38 -8.11
C VAL A 183 15.24 -5.37 -7.45
N LEU A 184 15.99 -4.28 -7.64
CA LEU A 184 17.28 -4.13 -7.00
C LEU A 184 17.09 -3.65 -5.55
N GLY A 185 17.67 -4.38 -4.59
CA GLY A 185 17.50 -4.09 -3.16
C GLY A 185 17.92 -2.68 -2.74
N SER A 186 18.95 -2.12 -3.38
CA SER A 186 19.39 -0.74 -3.14
C SER A 186 18.38 0.31 -3.58
N VAL A 187 17.66 0.08 -4.69
CA VAL A 187 16.60 0.98 -5.19
C VAL A 187 15.43 0.99 -4.21
N VAL A 188 15.04 -0.19 -3.73
CA VAL A 188 13.98 -0.31 -2.73
C VAL A 188 14.40 0.35 -1.40
N GLY A 189 15.65 0.12 -0.97
CA GLY A 189 16.22 0.76 0.22
C GLY A 189 16.23 2.29 0.14
N LEU A 190 16.64 2.85 -1.00
CA LEU A 190 16.61 4.29 -1.27
C LEU A 190 15.18 4.84 -1.22
N LEU A 191 14.23 4.22 -1.93
CA LEU A 191 12.85 4.70 -1.99
C LEU A 191 12.11 4.56 -0.65
N GLY A 192 12.37 3.50 0.11
CA GLY A 192 11.84 3.37 1.46
C GLY A 192 12.45 4.35 2.47
N SER A 193 13.73 4.71 2.30
CA SER A 193 14.35 5.78 3.10
C SER A 193 13.76 7.16 2.73
N LEU A 194 13.49 7.39 1.44
CA LEU A 194 12.81 8.59 0.97
C LEU A 194 11.37 8.67 1.49
N GLN A 195 10.64 7.55 1.59
CA GLN A 195 9.34 7.50 2.26
C GLN A 195 9.43 7.93 3.73
N ALA A 196 10.41 7.41 4.48
CA ALA A 196 10.62 7.85 5.86
C ALA A 196 10.88 9.36 5.92
N GLN A 197 11.64 9.91 4.98
CA GLN A 197 11.89 11.35 4.91
C GLN A 197 10.62 12.16 4.63
N PHE A 198 9.70 11.68 3.78
CA PHE A 198 8.39 12.32 3.57
C PHE A 198 7.57 12.36 4.87
N VAL A 199 7.54 11.26 5.61
CA VAL A 199 6.86 11.19 6.92
C VAL A 199 7.46 12.18 7.91
N LEU A 200 8.80 12.21 8.03
CA LEU A 200 9.49 13.11 8.94
C LEU A 200 9.30 14.58 8.56
N GLN A 201 9.38 14.94 7.27
CA GLN A 201 9.10 16.32 6.83
C GLN A 201 7.69 16.76 7.24
N TRP A 202 6.69 15.91 6.99
CA TRP A 202 5.31 16.24 7.33
C TRP A 202 5.12 16.40 8.85
N LEU A 203 5.61 15.44 9.65
CA LEU A 203 5.50 15.50 11.10
C LEU A 203 6.22 16.73 11.66
N LEU A 204 7.41 17.06 11.16
CA LEU A 204 8.18 18.21 11.63
C LEU A 204 7.62 19.55 11.13
N GLY A 205 6.73 19.54 10.13
CA GLY A 205 6.19 20.76 9.52
C GLY A 205 7.26 21.51 8.73
N ILE A 206 8.16 20.78 8.08
CA ILE A 206 9.22 21.35 7.24
C ILE A 206 8.59 21.73 5.91
N GLU A 207 8.75 22.99 5.52
CA GLU A 207 8.27 23.50 4.24
C GLU A 207 9.32 23.36 3.13
N PRO A 208 8.91 23.10 1.88
CA PRO A 208 7.53 22.90 1.46
C PRO A 208 6.97 21.54 1.89
N SER A 209 5.68 21.49 2.24
CA SER A 209 4.99 20.23 2.60
C SER A 209 5.23 19.12 1.56
N PRO A 210 5.47 17.87 1.98
CA PRO A 210 5.64 16.74 1.08
C PRO A 210 4.31 16.25 0.47
N LEU A 211 3.17 16.70 0.98
CA LEU A 211 1.85 16.37 0.42
C LEU A 211 1.61 17.13 -0.88
N GLY A 212 1.01 16.47 -1.87
CA GLY A 212 0.83 17.03 -3.21
C GLY A 212 2.10 16.97 -4.06
N ARG A 213 3.08 16.15 -3.67
CA ARG A 213 4.36 16.01 -4.39
C ARG A 213 4.68 14.56 -4.66
N LEU A 214 5.30 14.32 -5.82
CA LEU A 214 5.84 13.02 -6.19
C LEU A 214 7.30 13.20 -6.56
N THR A 215 8.17 12.38 -5.97
CA THR A 215 9.60 12.31 -6.30
C THR A 215 9.90 10.94 -6.88
N SER A 216 10.50 10.90 -8.07
CA SER A 216 10.91 9.68 -8.74
C SER A 216 12.43 9.50 -8.71
N PHE A 217 12.87 8.25 -8.80
CA PHE A 217 14.27 7.90 -8.95
C PHE A 217 14.45 6.87 -10.07
N ASP A 218 15.40 7.13 -10.96
CA ASP A 218 15.83 6.22 -12.03
C ASP A 218 17.31 5.85 -11.80
N ALA A 219 17.55 4.63 -11.33
CA ALA A 219 18.89 4.14 -11.03
C ALA A 219 19.73 3.88 -12.29
N SER A 220 19.11 3.73 -13.47
CA SER A 220 19.85 3.58 -14.73
C SER A 220 20.56 4.88 -15.12
N ARG A 221 20.05 6.02 -14.64
CA ARG A 221 20.60 7.36 -14.87
C ARG A 221 21.17 8.00 -13.61
N LEU A 222 20.96 7.39 -12.45
CA LEU A 222 21.22 7.96 -11.12
C LEU A 222 20.57 9.34 -10.96
N ALA A 223 19.35 9.48 -11.47
CA ALA A 223 18.67 10.76 -11.56
C ALA A 223 17.38 10.77 -10.73
N PHE A 224 17.19 11.86 -9.98
CA PHE A 224 15.92 12.19 -9.36
C PHE A 224 15.06 13.02 -10.31
N GLY A 225 13.75 12.78 -10.27
CA GLY A 225 12.73 13.58 -10.93
C GLY A 225 11.54 13.77 -10.02
N GLY A 226 10.42 14.21 -10.58
CA GLY A 226 9.20 14.43 -9.83
C GLY A 226 8.39 15.57 -10.36
N PHE A 227 7.23 15.78 -9.74
CA PHE A 227 6.34 16.91 -10.03
C PHE A 227 5.47 17.19 -8.82
N ASP A 228 4.94 18.42 -8.81
CA ASP A 228 3.93 18.86 -7.87
C ASP A 228 2.54 18.67 -8.50
N PHE A 229 1.59 18.19 -7.70
CA PHE A 229 0.20 17.94 -8.08
C PHE A 229 -0.80 18.51 -7.06
N HIS A 230 -0.43 19.48 -6.22
CA HIS A 230 -1.32 20.04 -5.19
C HIS A 230 -2.63 20.63 -5.74
N HIS A 231 -2.63 21.02 -7.01
CA HIS A 231 -3.80 21.55 -7.73
C HIS A 231 -4.51 20.53 -8.63
N ALA A 232 -4.12 19.25 -8.61
CA ALA A 232 -4.81 18.22 -9.38
C ALA A 232 -6.23 18.00 -8.84
N GLY A 233 -7.18 17.77 -9.75
CA GLY A 233 -8.54 17.36 -9.39
C GLY A 233 -8.63 15.85 -9.17
N GLU A 234 -9.53 15.42 -8.28
CA GLU A 234 -9.92 14.01 -8.20
C GLU A 234 -10.58 13.57 -9.53
N PRO A 235 -10.40 12.29 -9.94
CA PRO A 235 -11.04 11.80 -11.15
C PRO A 235 -12.57 11.89 -11.05
N ALA A 236 -13.18 12.47 -12.09
CA ALA A 236 -14.64 12.55 -12.20
C ALA A 236 -15.25 11.20 -12.63
N GLY A 237 -16.42 10.87 -12.09
CA GLY A 237 -17.23 9.71 -12.51
C GLY A 237 -17.14 8.48 -11.60
N GLU A 238 -17.65 7.34 -12.10
CA GLU A 238 -17.70 6.06 -11.36
C GLU A 238 -16.31 5.42 -11.29
N VAL A 239 -15.68 5.57 -10.13
CA VAL A 239 -14.39 4.95 -9.82
C VAL A 239 -14.59 3.48 -9.43
N LEU A 240 -13.79 2.58 -10.01
CA LEU A 240 -13.75 1.19 -9.59
C LEU A 240 -13.17 1.06 -8.18
N ARG A 241 -13.97 0.51 -7.26
CA ARG A 241 -13.61 0.31 -5.85
C ARG A 241 -13.42 -1.15 -5.53
N PHE A 242 -12.48 -1.39 -4.62
CA PHE A 242 -12.36 -2.67 -3.94
C PHE A 242 -13.35 -2.70 -2.78
N ILE A 243 -14.09 -3.80 -2.66
CA ILE A 243 -14.97 -4.10 -1.53
C ILE A 243 -14.47 -5.32 -0.78
N ASP A 244 -14.85 -5.45 0.47
CA ASP A 244 -14.57 -6.65 1.26
C ASP A 244 -15.41 -7.84 0.75
N VAL A 245 -14.95 -9.05 1.05
CA VAL A 245 -15.69 -10.28 0.73
C VAL A 245 -17.04 -10.30 1.44
N ASP A 246 -17.09 -9.76 2.66
CA ASP A 246 -18.30 -9.71 3.47
C ASP A 246 -19.35 -8.71 2.93
N GLU A 247 -18.96 -7.82 2.01
CA GLU A 247 -19.86 -6.89 1.33
C GLU A 247 -20.53 -7.50 0.09
N VAL A 248 -20.17 -8.73 -0.28
CA VAL A 248 -20.79 -9.47 -1.38
C VAL A 248 -22.12 -10.08 -0.92
N THR A 249 -23.18 -9.81 -1.67
CA THR A 249 -24.55 -10.19 -1.36
C THR A 249 -25.10 -11.21 -2.35
N PRO A 250 -26.17 -11.96 -2.03
CA PRO A 250 -26.83 -12.86 -2.99
C PRO A 250 -27.43 -12.16 -4.22
N ARG A 251 -27.57 -10.83 -4.20
CA ARG A 251 -28.04 -10.05 -5.35
C ARG A 251 -26.92 -9.76 -6.36
N ASP A 252 -25.67 -9.88 -5.95
CA ASP A 252 -24.53 -9.64 -6.84
C ASP A 252 -24.40 -10.74 -7.90
N VAL A 253 -23.87 -10.36 -9.06
CA VAL A 253 -23.35 -11.33 -10.03
C VAL A 253 -21.86 -11.43 -9.80
N VAL A 254 -21.42 -12.54 -9.18
CA VAL A 254 -20.01 -12.74 -8.82
C VAL A 254 -19.30 -13.49 -9.93
N ILE A 255 -18.16 -12.98 -10.38
CA ILE A 255 -17.32 -13.58 -11.41
C ILE A 255 -15.91 -13.78 -10.85
N ASP A 256 -15.53 -15.04 -10.66
CA ASP A 256 -14.16 -15.43 -10.33
C ASP A 256 -13.37 -15.65 -11.63
N LEU A 257 -12.35 -14.81 -11.81
CA LEU A 257 -11.54 -14.74 -13.00
C LEU A 257 -10.38 -15.75 -13.01
N ARG A 258 -10.27 -16.58 -11.96
CA ARG A 258 -9.30 -17.66 -11.87
C ARG A 258 -9.80 -18.89 -12.62
N SER A 259 -8.89 -19.58 -13.31
CA SER A 259 -9.22 -20.87 -13.91
C SER A 259 -9.46 -21.92 -12.83
N LEU A 260 -10.12 -23.02 -13.19
CA LEU A 260 -10.28 -24.18 -12.31
C LEU A 260 -8.94 -24.84 -11.95
N ASP A 261 -7.95 -24.72 -12.84
CA ASP A 261 -6.59 -25.22 -12.60
C ASP A 261 -5.83 -24.35 -11.59
N GLU A 262 -6.04 -23.03 -11.63
CA GLU A 262 -5.42 -22.08 -10.68
C GLU A 262 -6.06 -22.19 -9.29
N ALA A 263 -7.38 -22.30 -9.26
CA ALA A 263 -8.16 -22.42 -8.04
C ALA A 263 -9.33 -23.36 -8.34
N PRO A 264 -9.34 -24.59 -7.79
CA PRO A 264 -10.46 -25.53 -7.99
C PRO A 264 -11.76 -24.99 -7.39
N THR A 265 -11.69 -24.23 -6.30
CA THR A 265 -12.85 -23.65 -5.62
C THR A 265 -12.79 -22.13 -5.54
N SER A 266 -13.97 -21.50 -5.38
CA SER A 266 -14.05 -20.06 -5.08
C SER A 266 -14.52 -19.89 -3.65
N PRO A 267 -13.90 -18.98 -2.87
CA PRO A 267 -14.38 -18.66 -1.53
C PRO A 267 -15.72 -17.91 -1.54
N LEU A 268 -16.11 -17.33 -2.69
CA LEU A 268 -17.41 -16.68 -2.86
C LEU A 268 -18.43 -17.68 -3.39
N ALA A 269 -19.51 -17.87 -2.61
CA ALA A 269 -20.60 -18.75 -2.99
C ALA A 269 -21.23 -18.33 -4.33
N ASN A 270 -21.55 -19.31 -5.18
CA ASN A 270 -22.17 -19.10 -6.50
C ASN A 270 -21.35 -18.25 -7.50
N ALA A 271 -20.04 -18.08 -7.27
CA ALA A 271 -19.19 -17.37 -8.21
C ALA A 271 -19.13 -18.09 -9.57
N LEU A 272 -19.50 -17.37 -10.62
CA LEU A 272 -19.36 -17.82 -12.01
C LEU A 272 -17.88 -17.86 -12.38
N ARG A 273 -17.47 -18.91 -13.10
CA ARG A 273 -16.08 -19.07 -13.56
C ARG A 273 -15.92 -18.58 -14.99
N PHE A 274 -15.42 -17.36 -15.15
CA PHE A 274 -15.05 -16.81 -16.44
C PHE A 274 -13.63 -16.28 -16.40
N THR A 275 -12.72 -16.92 -17.11
CA THR A 275 -11.38 -16.34 -17.30
C THR A 275 -11.49 -15.04 -18.12
N PRO A 276 -10.50 -14.13 -18.05
CA PRO A 276 -10.54 -12.86 -18.78
C PRO A 276 -10.85 -13.00 -20.28
N GLU A 277 -10.37 -14.08 -20.91
CA GLU A 277 -10.58 -14.36 -22.34
C GLU A 277 -12.04 -14.68 -22.65
N ARG A 278 -12.77 -15.25 -21.68
CA ARG A 278 -14.18 -15.63 -21.81
C ARG A 278 -15.15 -14.52 -21.40
N LEU A 279 -14.65 -13.35 -21.00
CA LEU A 279 -15.50 -12.24 -20.57
C LEU A 279 -16.32 -11.65 -21.72
N ALA A 280 -15.89 -11.83 -22.98
CA ALA A 280 -16.70 -11.52 -24.16
C ALA A 280 -17.97 -12.37 -24.25
N ALA A 281 -17.84 -13.69 -24.05
CA ALA A 281 -18.98 -14.60 -24.04
C ALA A 281 -19.92 -14.28 -22.87
N PHE A 282 -19.37 -14.02 -21.67
CA PHE A 282 -20.16 -13.59 -20.51
C PHE A 282 -21.06 -12.39 -20.85
N ALA A 283 -20.48 -11.33 -21.43
CA ALA A 283 -21.24 -10.11 -21.73
C ALA A 283 -22.29 -10.28 -22.83
N ALA A 284 -22.11 -11.26 -23.73
CA ALA A 284 -23.11 -11.61 -24.73
C ALA A 284 -24.30 -12.36 -24.12
N GLU A 285 -24.03 -13.24 -23.16
CA GLU A 285 -25.05 -14.05 -22.46
C GLU A 285 -25.76 -13.26 -21.34
N HIS A 286 -25.09 -12.27 -20.75
CA HIS A 286 -25.55 -11.55 -19.56
C HIS A 286 -25.51 -10.03 -19.79
N PRO A 287 -26.41 -9.43 -20.59
CA PRO A 287 -26.37 -7.99 -20.89
C PRO A 287 -26.40 -7.12 -19.62
N PRO A 288 -25.92 -5.86 -19.68
CA PRO A 288 -25.92 -4.96 -18.52
C PRO A 288 -27.30 -4.87 -17.87
N THR A 289 -27.34 -5.02 -16.54
CA THR A 289 -28.55 -4.88 -15.73
C THR A 289 -28.28 -3.94 -14.56
N ASP A 290 -29.31 -3.66 -13.75
CA ASP A 290 -29.17 -2.92 -12.48
C ASP A 290 -28.54 -3.75 -11.35
N ARG A 291 -28.15 -5.01 -11.61
CA ARG A 291 -27.42 -5.81 -10.63
C ARG A 291 -25.94 -5.44 -10.66
N ARG A 292 -25.35 -5.30 -9.47
CA ARG A 292 -23.90 -5.11 -9.32
C ARG A 292 -23.16 -6.39 -9.73
N VAL A 293 -22.11 -6.23 -10.54
CA VAL A 293 -21.19 -7.29 -10.92
C VAL A 293 -19.94 -7.17 -10.06
N VAL A 294 -19.60 -8.24 -9.34
CA VAL A 294 -18.42 -8.32 -8.49
C VAL A 294 -17.38 -9.19 -9.18
N LEU A 295 -16.24 -8.60 -9.52
CA LEU A 295 -15.14 -9.29 -10.18
C LEU A 295 -14.06 -9.62 -9.17
N CYS A 296 -13.67 -10.88 -9.08
CA CYS A 296 -12.67 -11.32 -8.12
C CYS A 296 -11.51 -12.09 -8.78
N CYS A 297 -10.32 -11.91 -8.21
CA CYS A 297 -9.12 -12.67 -8.56
C CYS A 297 -8.10 -12.57 -7.42
N GLN A 298 -6.95 -13.24 -7.55
CA GLN A 298 -5.93 -13.25 -6.49
C GLN A 298 -5.47 -11.84 -6.08
N SER A 299 -4.99 -11.02 -7.03
CA SER A 299 -4.31 -9.74 -6.74
C SER A 299 -5.15 -8.48 -7.02
N GLY A 300 -6.36 -8.63 -7.56
CA GLY A 300 -7.20 -7.51 -8.00
C GLY A 300 -6.89 -6.97 -9.39
N LEU A 301 -5.69 -7.16 -9.95
CA LEU A 301 -5.32 -6.60 -11.26
C LEU A 301 -6.15 -7.19 -12.42
N ARG A 302 -6.38 -8.52 -12.42
CA ARG A 302 -7.27 -9.14 -13.42
C ARG A 302 -8.71 -8.66 -13.27
N ALA A 303 -9.18 -8.50 -12.03
CA ALA A 303 -10.53 -8.00 -11.74
C ALA A 303 -10.72 -6.59 -12.27
N TRP A 304 -9.75 -5.70 -12.03
CA TRP A 304 -9.77 -4.35 -12.55
C TRP A 304 -9.81 -4.31 -14.09
N ARG A 305 -8.97 -5.10 -14.78
CA ARG A 305 -8.96 -5.17 -16.25
C ARG A 305 -10.31 -5.65 -16.81
N ALA A 306 -10.85 -6.71 -16.22
CA ALA A 306 -12.15 -7.25 -16.59
C ALA A 306 -13.26 -6.21 -16.36
N ALA A 307 -13.21 -5.47 -15.25
CA ALA A 307 -14.17 -4.41 -14.96
C ALA A 307 -14.14 -3.32 -16.03
N ARG A 308 -12.97 -2.88 -16.48
CA ARG A 308 -12.86 -1.89 -17.56
C ARG A 308 -13.46 -2.40 -18.88
N GLN A 309 -13.27 -3.67 -19.20
CA GLN A 309 -13.89 -4.29 -20.37
C GLN A 309 -15.42 -4.38 -20.25
N LEU A 310 -15.96 -4.57 -19.03
CA LEU A 310 -17.39 -4.50 -18.81
C LEU A 310 -17.90 -3.04 -18.83
N GLN A 311 -17.18 -2.07 -18.28
CA GLN A 311 -17.56 -0.65 -18.36
C GLN A 311 -17.72 -0.18 -19.80
N SER A 312 -16.82 -0.57 -20.71
CA SER A 312 -16.92 -0.21 -22.14
C SER A 312 -18.12 -0.85 -22.84
N ARG A 313 -18.77 -1.84 -22.21
CA ARG A 313 -19.99 -2.50 -22.68
C ARG A 313 -21.24 -2.05 -21.94
N GLY A 314 -21.16 -0.98 -21.14
CA GLY A 314 -22.31 -0.34 -20.50
C GLY A 314 -22.61 -0.80 -19.07
N TYR A 315 -21.77 -1.64 -18.45
CA TYR A 315 -21.93 -1.99 -17.04
C TYR A 315 -21.47 -0.83 -16.16
N ARG A 316 -22.34 -0.39 -15.24
CA ARG A 316 -22.09 0.75 -14.35
C ARG A 316 -21.81 0.33 -12.92
N GLN A 317 -22.57 -0.64 -12.40
CA GLN A 317 -22.42 -1.14 -11.04
C GLN A 317 -21.38 -2.25 -10.98
N LEU A 318 -20.11 -1.88 -10.80
CA LEU A 318 -18.99 -2.82 -10.72
C LEU A 318 -18.25 -2.67 -9.39
N ALA A 319 -17.84 -3.80 -8.82
CA ALA A 319 -16.96 -3.83 -7.66
C ALA A 319 -15.87 -4.88 -7.84
N LEU A 320 -14.74 -4.65 -7.16
CA LEU A 320 -13.57 -5.51 -7.23
C LEU A 320 -13.37 -6.20 -5.88
N VAL A 321 -12.99 -7.48 -5.90
CA VAL A 321 -12.59 -8.21 -4.70
C VAL A 321 -11.23 -8.86 -4.93
N THR A 322 -10.33 -8.73 -3.96
CA THR A 322 -9.09 -9.51 -3.95
C THR A 322 -9.29 -10.78 -3.13
N LEU A 323 -8.81 -11.90 -3.64
CA LEU A 323 -8.88 -13.20 -2.95
C LEU A 323 -7.55 -13.59 -2.29
N ALA A 324 -6.61 -12.66 -2.20
CA ALA A 324 -5.30 -12.89 -1.61
C ALA A 324 -5.40 -13.40 -0.16
N GLY A 325 -4.83 -14.58 0.09
CA GLY A 325 -4.83 -15.21 1.42
C GLY A 325 -6.13 -15.91 1.80
N LEU A 326 -7.11 -16.00 0.89
CA LEU A 326 -8.29 -16.84 1.06
C LEU A 326 -8.03 -18.25 0.50
N PRO A 327 -8.69 -19.29 1.04
CA PRO A 327 -8.62 -20.63 0.49
C PRO A 327 -9.12 -20.66 -0.98
N SER A 328 -8.52 -21.52 -1.78
CA SER A 328 -8.72 -21.66 -3.23
C SER A 328 -8.73 -23.13 -3.63
#